data_AF-A0A0G1L557-F1
#
_entry.id   AF-A0A0G1L557-F1
#
_cell.length_a   1.000
_cell.length_b   1.000
_cell.length_c   1.000
_cell.angle_alpha   90.00
_cell.angle_beta   90.00
_cell.angle_gamma   90.00
#
_symmetry.space_group_name_H-M   'P 1'
#
loop_
_entity.id
_entity.type
_entity.pdbx_description
1 polymer ?
#
loop_
_entity_poly.entity_id
_entity_poly.type
_entity_poly.pdbx_seq_one_letter_code
_entity_poly.pdbx_strand_id
1 'polypeptide(L)'
;MKLANFLLRVGLAVVFFYAATAAYLEPHNWIGFLPSYFRMSLVLALFSAYQIVLALWLLSGKAAFWSALLSAATLLAIIFQNTRWTTIAA
;
A
#
# COMPACT_ATOMS: atom_id res chain seq x y z
N MET A 1 -21.12 -11.44 -12.80
CA MET A 1 -19.66 -11.28 -12.59
C MET A 1 -19.31 -10.98 -11.12
N LYS A 2 -19.76 -11.81 -10.16
CA LYS A 2 -19.48 -11.59 -8.72
C LYS A 2 -18.14 -12.18 -8.28
N LEU A 3 -17.74 -13.30 -8.90
CA LEU A 3 -16.49 -14.00 -8.59
C LEU A 3 -15.25 -13.17 -8.97
N ALA A 4 -15.23 -12.57 -10.16
CA ALA A 4 -14.11 -11.73 -10.61
C ALA A 4 -13.86 -10.53 -9.67
N ASN A 5 -14.93 -9.86 -9.23
CA ASN A 5 -14.82 -8.76 -8.28
C ASN A 5 -14.32 -9.23 -6.91
N PHE A 6 -14.76 -10.41 -6.46
CA PHE A 6 -14.26 -11.00 -5.21
C PHE A 6 -12.76 -11.33 -5.31
N LEU A 7 -12.33 -11.98 -6.39
CA LEU A 7 -10.91 -12.29 -6.65
C LEU A 7 -10.05 -11.04 -6.70
N LEU A 8 -10.49 -9.98 -7.38
CA LEU A 8 -9.77 -8.69 -7.42
C LEU A 8 -9.59 -8.09 -6.03
N ARG A 9 -10.64 -8.12 -5.22
CA ARG A 9 -10.61 -7.58 -3.86
C ARG A 9 -9.68 -8.38 -2.95
N VAL A 10 -9.74 -9.70 -3.02
CA VAL A 10 -8.84 -10.57 -2.26
C VAL A 10 -7.40 -10.38 -2.71
N GLY A 11 -7.14 -10.35 -4.02
CA GLY A 11 -5.78 -10.13 -4.56
C GLY A 11 -5.18 -8.81 -4.09
N LEU A 12 -5.94 -7.71 -4.18
CA LEU A 12 -5.51 -6.40 -3.67
C LEU A 12 -5.27 -6.42 -2.16
N ALA A 13 -6.16 -7.03 -1.38
CA ALA A 13 -5.99 -7.14 0.06
C ALA A 13 -4.70 -7.90 0.43
N VAL A 14 -4.39 -9.00 -0.26
CA VAL A 14 -3.15 -9.76 -0.05
C VAL A 14 -1.92 -8.89 -0.34
N VAL A 15 -1.93 -8.09 -1.41
CA VAL A 15 -0.83 -7.17 -1.73
C VAL A 15 -0.59 -6.16 -0.60
N PHE A 16 -1.66 -5.55 -0.05
CA PHE A 16 -1.54 -4.63 1.07
C PHE A 16 -1.11 -5.30 2.37
N PHE A 17 -1.57 -6.53 2.65
CA PHE A 17 -1.08 -7.30 3.78
C PHE A 17 0.39 -7.63 3.68
N TYR A 18 0.85 -8.06 2.50
CA TYR A 18 2.26 -8.31 2.23
C TYR A 18 3.08 -7.04 2.48
N ALA A 19 2.66 -5.92 1.87
CA ALA A 19 3.38 -4.66 1.97
C ALA A 19 3.41 -4.10 3.40
N ALA A 20 2.33 -4.25 4.18
CA ALA A 20 2.31 -3.90 5.59
C ALA A 20 3.29 -4.75 6.42
N THR A 21 3.29 -6.06 6.19
CA THR A 21 4.12 -7.00 6.95
C THR A 21 5.59 -6.79 6.62
N ALA A 22 5.91 -6.65 5.33
CA ALA A 22 7.26 -6.41 4.85
C ALA A 22 7.81 -5.03 5.28
N ALA A 23 6.99 -3.98 5.25
CA ALA A 23 7.38 -2.66 5.76
C ALA A 23 7.64 -2.64 7.27
N TYR A 24 6.94 -3.49 8.03
CA TYR A 24 7.16 -3.65 9.46
C TYR A 24 8.43 -4.47 9.79
N LEU A 25 8.66 -5.57 9.07
CA LEU A 25 9.81 -6.46 9.31
C LEU A 25 11.14 -5.87 8.80
N GLU A 26 11.12 -5.20 7.64
CA GLU A 26 12.31 -4.67 6.99
C GLU A 26 12.19 -3.16 6.68
N PRO A 27 12.12 -2.28 7.70
CA PRO A 27 11.87 -0.85 7.51
C PRO A 27 12.85 -0.17 6.55
N HIS A 28 14.12 -0.60 6.58
CA HIS A 28 15.20 -0.07 5.74
C HIS A 28 14.94 -0.27 4.24
N ASN A 29 14.30 -1.38 3.86
CA ASN A 29 13.97 -1.67 2.46
C ASN A 29 12.74 -0.87 1.97
N TRP A 30 11.89 -0.44 2.90
CA TRP A 30 10.61 0.20 2.61
C TRP A 30 10.64 1.73 2.74
N ILE A 31 11.61 2.28 3.46
CA ILE A 31 11.72 3.74 3.66
C ILE A 31 11.97 4.51 2.35
N GLY A 32 12.49 3.85 1.31
CA GLY A 32 12.71 4.43 -0.01
C GLY A 32 11.44 4.65 -0.85
N PHE A 33 10.30 4.11 -0.41
CA PHE A 33 8.99 4.35 -1.00
C PHE A 33 8.24 5.52 -0.35
N LEU A 34 8.80 6.10 0.71
CA LEU A 34 8.26 7.31 1.32
C LEU A 34 9.01 8.56 0.79
N PRO A 35 8.30 9.69 0.65
CA PRO A 35 8.91 10.98 0.38
C PRO A 35 9.99 11.29 1.40
N SER A 36 11.07 11.97 0.98
CA SER A 36 12.22 12.30 1.83
C SER A 36 11.84 12.98 3.15
N TYR A 37 10.83 13.85 3.12
CA TYR A 37 10.31 14.57 4.30
C TYR A 37 9.60 13.67 5.32
N PHE A 38 9.18 12.46 4.92
CA PHE A 38 8.37 11.54 5.72
C PHE A 38 9.12 10.24 6.07
N ARG A 39 10.43 10.17 5.84
CA ARG A 39 11.29 9.00 6.15
C ARG A 39 11.56 8.87 7.65
N MET A 40 10.51 8.65 8.43
CA MET A 40 10.57 8.40 9.87
C MET A 40 10.02 7.00 10.17
N SER A 41 10.66 6.27 11.07
CA SER A 41 10.25 4.91 11.47
C SER A 41 8.80 4.87 11.96
N LEU A 42 8.36 5.92 12.68
CA LEU A 42 6.97 6.05 13.13
C LEU A 42 5.99 6.16 11.96
N VAL A 43 6.32 6.93 10.92
CA VAL A 43 5.47 7.09 9.73
C VAL A 43 5.36 5.78 8.96
N LEU A 44 6.46 5.01 8.87
CA LEU A 44 6.45 3.70 8.23
C LEU A 44 5.59 2.68 9.00
N ALA A 45 5.63 2.72 10.34
CA ALA A 45 4.76 1.89 11.19
C ALA A 45 3.27 2.27 11.02
N LEU A 46 2.96 3.58 11.01
CA LEU A 46 1.61 4.08 10.72
C LEU A 46 1.15 3.69 9.31
N PHE A 47 2.05 3.74 8.32
CA PHE A 47 1.77 3.32 6.95
C PHE A 47 1.49 1.81 6.85
N SER A 48 2.18 0.99 7.65
CA SER A 48 1.91 -0.45 7.74
C SER A 48 0.53 -0.72 8.36
N ALA A 49 0.18 -0.02 9.45
CA ALA A 49 -1.14 -0.11 10.06
C ALA A 49 -2.26 0.33 9.09
N TYR A 50 -2.04 1.44 8.37
CA TYR A 50 -2.94 1.95 7.35
C TYR A 50 -3.21 0.91 6.26
N GLN A 51 -2.18 0.23 5.74
CA GLN A 51 -2.33 -0.81 4.72
C GLN A 51 -3.14 -2.02 5.22
N ILE A 52 -2.98 -2.43 6.48
CA ILE A 52 -3.80 -3.50 7.08
C ILE A 52 -5.27 -3.07 7.16
N VAL A 53 -5.54 -1.84 7.62
CA VAL A 53 -6.90 -1.30 7.68
C VAL A 53 -7.50 -1.23 6.27
N LEU A 54 -6.74 -0.79 5.28
CA LEU A 54 -7.16 -0.73 3.89
C LEU A 54 -7.49 -2.12 3.33
N ALA A 55 -6.65 -3.13 3.60
CA ALA A 55 -6.85 -4.52 3.19
C ALA A 55 -8.14 -5.10 3.80
N LEU A 56 -8.34 -4.90 5.11
CA LEU A 56 -9.56 -5.33 5.81
C LEU A 56 -10.80 -4.61 5.26
N TRP A 57 -10.69 -3.32 4.94
CA TRP A 57 -11.78 -2.55 4.34
C TRP A 57 -12.14 -3.10 2.94
N LEU A 58 -11.11 -3.44 2.15
CA LEU A 58 -11.28 -4.05 0.83
C LEU A 58 -11.94 -5.43 0.90
N LEU A 59 -11.62 -6.24 1.92
CA LEU A 59 -12.25 -7.53 2.19
C LEU A 59 -13.68 -7.41 2.72
N SER A 60 -13.98 -6.37 3.51
CA SER A 60 -15.33 -6.09 3.99
C SER A 60 -16.29 -5.76 2.85
N GLY A 61 -15.82 -5.05 1.81
CA GLY A 61 -16.63 -4.74 0.62
C GLY A 61 -17.64 -3.64 0.83
N LYS A 62 -17.72 -3.12 2.05
CA LYS A 62 -18.44 -1.90 2.37
C LYS A 62 -17.78 -0.74 1.64
N ALA A 63 -18.55 0.01 0.85
CA ALA A 63 -18.03 1.11 0.04
C ALA A 63 -16.88 0.69 -0.91
N ALA A 64 -17.09 -0.41 -1.66
CA ALA A 64 -16.09 -0.98 -2.57
C ALA A 64 -15.43 0.06 -3.50
N PHE A 65 -16.21 1.01 -4.04
CA PHE A 65 -15.69 2.09 -4.88
C PHE A 65 -14.64 2.95 -4.16
N TRP A 66 -14.92 3.40 -2.93
CA TRP A 66 -14.00 4.21 -2.15
C TRP A 66 -12.76 3.42 -1.71
N SER A 67 -12.93 2.17 -1.29
CA SER A 67 -11.79 1.31 -0.94
C SER A 67 -10.88 1.04 -2.14
N ALA A 68 -11.44 0.86 -3.34
CA ALA A 68 -10.69 0.64 -4.56
C ALA A 68 -9.98 1.92 -5.03
N LEU A 69 -10.66 3.07 -4.99
CA LEU A 69 -10.07 4.36 -5.34
C LEU A 69 -8.90 4.70 -4.41
N LEU A 70 -9.09 4.54 -3.10
CA LEU A 70 -8.04 4.81 -2.13
C LEU A 70 -6.85 3.86 -2.34
N SER A 71 -7.10 2.57 -2.61
CA SER A 71 -6.06 1.60 -2.95
C SER A 71 -5.28 1.94 -4.21
N ALA A 72 -5.96 2.37 -5.27
CA ALA A 72 -5.31 2.83 -6.48
C ALA A 72 -4.42 4.04 -6.21
N ALA A 73 -4.92 5.00 -5.42
CA ALA A 73 -4.14 6.18 -5.02
C ALA A 73 -2.91 5.79 -4.18
N THR A 74 -3.05 4.86 -3.23
CA THR A 74 -1.92 4.35 -2.42
C THR A 74 -0.85 3.69 -3.29
N LEU A 75 -1.25 2.80 -4.20
CA LEU A 75 -0.31 2.11 -5.09
C LEU A 75 0.39 3.10 -6.03
N LEU A 76 -0.35 4.06 -6.59
CA LEU A 76 0.25 5.14 -7.38
C LEU A 76 1.25 5.95 -6.58
N ALA A 77 0.91 6.32 -5.34
CA ALA A 77 1.83 7.05 -4.47
C ALA A 77 3.13 6.25 -4.22
N ILE A 78 3.03 4.95 -3.93
CA ILE A 78 4.21 4.08 -3.75
C ILE A 78 5.07 4.04 -5.02
N ILE A 79 4.45 3.93 -6.20
CA ILE A 79 5.16 3.90 -7.48
C ILE A 79 5.88 5.22 -7.74
N PHE A 80 5.19 6.35 -7.58
CA PHE A 80 5.77 7.68 -7.83
C PHE A 80 6.86 8.06 -6.82
N GLN A 81 6.69 7.70 -5.55
CA GLN A 81 7.63 8.02 -4.47
C GLN A 81 8.84 7.09 -4.44
N ASN A 82 8.82 5.99 -5.19
CA ASN A 82 9.92 5.04 -5.19
C ASN A 82 11.19 5.70 -5.73
N THR A 83 12.09 6.01 -4.79
CA THR A 83 13.31 6.76 -5.04
C THR A 83 14.27 6.01 -5.98
N ARG A 84 14.17 4.68 -6.06
CA ARG A 84 15.00 3.87 -6.98
C ARG A 84 14.73 4.19 -8.46
N TRP A 85 13.51 4.60 -8.82
CA TRP A 85 13.22 5.02 -10.20
C TRP A 85 13.82 6.39 -10.49
N THR A 86 13.76 7.31 -9.54
CA THR A 86 14.23 8.69 -9.73
C THR A 86 15.74 8.81 -9.90
N THR A 87 16.54 7.88 -9.36
CA THR A 87 18.01 7.90 -9.51
C THR A 87 18.53 7.30 -10.81
N ILE A 88 17.70 6.59 -11.57
CA ILE A 88 18.09 5.99 -12.87
C ILE A 88 17.67 6.92 -14.03
N ALA A 89 16.68 7.78 -13.79
CA ALA A 89 16.15 8.74 -14.76
C ALA A 89 16.75 10.16 -14.62
N ALA A 90 17.71 10.37 -13.71
CA ALA A 90 18.43 11.62 -13.47
C ALA A 90 19.92 11.42 -13.77
#